data_AF-X8GSC5-F1
#
_entry.id   AF-X8GSC5-F1
#
_cell.length_a   1.000
_cell.length_b   1.000
_cell.length_c   1.000
_cell.angle_alpha   90.00
_cell.angle_beta   90.00
_cell.angle_gamma   90.00
#
_symmetry.space_group_name_H-M   'P 1'
#
loop_
_entity.id
_entity.type
_entity.pdbx_description
1 polymer ?
#
loop_
_entity_poly.entity_id
_entity_poly.type
_entity_poly.pdbx_seq_one_letter_code
_entity_poly.pdbx_strand_id
1 'polypeptide(L)'
;MGIMRSLKGWMIPITYLIVWSASLILYWIFFHYEGIVAFNFGFIWIILPAVTLVLSFLVGLKNIIWKWIWPFVFCLMYLLLMSLTVFLGQYLVTGNWNMPDLTTTIFILVISLTGFAIGQLICRIRGWRIRKTEV
;
A
#
# COMPACT_ATOMS: atom_id res chain seq x y z
N MET A 1 -8.40 12.52 29.11
CA MET A 1 -8.35 12.89 27.66
C MET A 1 -7.02 12.53 26.98
N GLY A 2 -6.37 11.41 27.36
CA GLY A 2 -5.08 10.96 26.79
C GLY A 2 -5.18 9.70 25.91
N ILE A 3 -6.16 8.83 26.18
CA ILE A 3 -6.34 7.54 25.49
C ILE A 3 -6.84 7.72 24.04
N MET A 4 -7.70 8.72 23.78
CA MET A 4 -8.24 9.03 22.45
C MET A 4 -7.21 9.60 21.45
N ARG A 5 -6.05 10.10 21.90
CA ARG A 5 -4.97 10.53 20.98
C ARG A 5 -4.12 9.36 20.49
N SER A 6 -3.97 8.30 21.30
CA SER A 6 -3.21 7.10 20.97
C SER A 6 -3.91 6.23 19.92
N LEU A 7 -5.24 6.07 20.03
CA LEU A 7 -6.06 5.29 19.08
C LEU A 7 -6.01 5.83 17.63
N LYS A 8 -5.88 7.15 17.46
CA LYS A 8 -5.82 7.76 16.12
C LYS A 8 -4.59 7.32 15.32
N GLY A 9 -3.50 6.92 15.96
CA GLY A 9 -2.29 6.44 15.28
C GLY A 9 -2.52 5.12 14.54
N TRP A 10 -3.29 4.22 15.15
CA TRP A 10 -3.56 2.86 14.68
C TRP A 10 -4.61 2.76 13.57
N MET A 11 -5.42 3.81 13.37
CA MET A 11 -6.43 3.80 12.32
C MET A 11 -5.82 3.55 10.94
N ILE A 12 -4.65 4.12 10.64
CA ILE A 12 -4.02 3.98 9.31
C ILE A 12 -3.60 2.53 9.02
N PRO A 13 -2.80 1.86 9.87
CA PRO A 13 -2.46 0.45 9.63
C PRO A 13 -3.65 -0.49 9.67
N ILE A 14 -4.66 -0.23 10.52
CA ILE A 14 -5.87 -1.04 10.56
C ILE A 14 -6.65 -0.92 9.24
N THR A 15 -6.87 0.31 8.76
CA THR A 15 -7.50 0.53 7.44
C THR A 15 -6.70 -0.13 6.32
N TYR A 16 -5.37 -0.06 6.38
CA TYR A 16 -4.53 -0.75 5.41
C TYR A 16 -4.76 -2.26 5.42
N LEU A 17 -4.70 -2.88 6.60
CA LEU A 17 -4.89 -4.33 6.74
C LEU A 17 -6.28 -4.78 6.27
N ILE A 18 -7.32 -3.98 6.53
CA ILE A 18 -8.67 -4.27 6.02
C ILE A 18 -8.68 -4.26 4.50
N VAL A 19 -8.15 -3.20 3.87
CA VAL A 19 -8.11 -3.11 2.40
C VAL A 19 -7.24 -4.22 1.80
N TRP A 20 -6.10 -4.51 2.42
CA TRP A 20 -5.18 -5.56 2.01
C TRP A 20 -5.85 -6.95 2.07
N SER A 21 -6.51 -7.29 3.19
CA SER A 21 -7.19 -8.58 3.35
C SER A 21 -8.42 -8.70 2.45
N ALA A 22 -9.22 -7.64 2.31
CA ALA A 22 -10.35 -7.62 1.40
C ALA A 22 -9.89 -7.84 -0.05
N SER A 23 -8.76 -7.23 -0.43
CA SER A 23 -8.15 -7.42 -1.73
C SER A 23 -7.77 -8.89 -1.96
N LEU A 24 -7.09 -9.53 -0.99
CA LEU A 24 -6.74 -10.94 -1.08
C LEU A 24 -7.98 -11.84 -1.28
N ILE A 25 -9.03 -11.62 -0.49
CA ILE A 25 -10.26 -12.42 -0.53
C ILE A 25 -10.98 -12.25 -1.87
N LEU A 26 -11.14 -10.99 -2.32
CA LEU A 26 -11.80 -10.70 -3.60
C LEU A 26 -11.08 -11.36 -4.77
N TYR A 27 -9.74 -11.32 -4.80
CA TYR A 27 -8.97 -12.02 -5.83
C TYR A 27 -9.34 -13.50 -5.92
N TRP A 28 -9.38 -14.21 -4.79
CA TRP A 28 -9.67 -15.65 -4.77
C TRP A 28 -11.12 -15.98 -5.09
N ILE A 29 -12.09 -15.14 -4.70
CA ILE A 29 -13.50 -15.30 -5.09
C ILE A 29 -13.65 -15.24 -6.62
N PHE A 30 -12.91 -14.36 -7.28
CA PHE A 30 -12.99 -14.16 -8.72
C PHE A 30 -11.98 -14.99 -9.54
N PHE A 31 -11.11 -15.77 -8.89
CA PHE A 31 -10.02 -16.51 -9.52
C PHE A 31 -10.48 -17.59 -10.53
N HIS A 32 -11.72 -18.06 -10.45
CA HIS A 32 -12.28 -19.11 -11.32
C HIS A 32 -13.29 -18.63 -12.36
N TYR A 33 -13.61 -17.33 -12.42
CA TYR A 33 -14.58 -16.80 -13.39
C TYR A 33 -13.91 -16.47 -14.72
N GLU A 34 -14.35 -17.01 -15.85
CA GLU A 34 -13.71 -16.88 -17.18
C GLU A 34 -13.40 -15.44 -17.69
N GLY A 35 -13.87 -14.38 -17.03
CA GLY A 35 -13.50 -12.97 -17.29
C GLY A 35 -12.12 -12.52 -16.76
N ILE A 36 -11.26 -13.45 -16.35
CA ILE A 36 -10.03 -13.25 -15.56
C ILE A 36 -8.98 -12.31 -16.17
N VAL A 37 -8.88 -12.15 -17.50
CA VAL A 37 -7.78 -11.35 -18.07
C VAL A 37 -7.90 -9.87 -17.71
N ALA A 38 -9.11 -9.31 -17.76
CA ALA A 38 -9.36 -7.90 -17.41
C ALA A 38 -9.29 -7.66 -15.89
N PHE A 39 -9.73 -8.64 -15.09
CA PHE A 39 -9.71 -8.52 -13.62
C PHE A 39 -8.29 -8.64 -13.06
N ASN A 40 -7.47 -9.58 -13.56
CA ASN A 40 -6.05 -9.66 -13.19
C ASN A 40 -5.31 -8.36 -13.51
N PHE A 41 -5.55 -7.79 -14.70
CA PHE A 41 -4.87 -6.55 -15.10
C PHE A 41 -5.30 -5.34 -14.26
N GLY A 42 -6.61 -5.12 -14.08
CA GLY A 42 -7.12 -3.99 -13.29
C GLY A 42 -6.77 -4.08 -11.80
N PHE A 43 -6.82 -5.28 -11.24
CA PHE A 43 -6.56 -5.48 -9.81
C PHE A 43 -5.09 -5.27 -9.45
N ILE A 44 -4.17 -5.82 -10.24
CA ILE A 44 -2.72 -5.74 -10.00
C ILE A 44 -2.16 -4.37 -10.34
N TRP A 45 -2.59 -3.75 -11.44
CA TRP A 45 -1.94 -2.55 -11.98
C TRP A 45 -2.63 -1.25 -11.61
N ILE A 46 -3.89 -1.29 -11.15
CA ILE A 46 -4.65 -0.08 -10.81
C ILE A 46 -4.97 -0.06 -9.32
N ILE A 47 -5.65 -1.09 -8.81
CA ILE A 47 -6.16 -1.08 -7.43
C ILE A 47 -4.99 -1.14 -6.43
N LEU A 48 -4.07 -2.08 -6.61
CA LEU A 48 -2.94 -2.28 -5.72
C LEU A 48 -2.02 -1.04 -5.64
N PRO A 49 -1.56 -0.46 -6.76
CA PRO A 49 -0.74 0.75 -6.73
C PRO A 49 -1.49 1.95 -6.16
N ALA A 50 -2.77 2.12 -6.49
CA ALA A 50 -3.58 3.21 -5.96
C ALA A 50 -3.73 3.12 -4.43
N VAL A 51 -4.02 1.94 -3.89
CA VAL A 51 -4.12 1.71 -2.44
C VAL A 51 -2.79 1.99 -1.75
N THR A 52 -1.68 1.49 -2.28
CA THR A 52 -0.34 1.73 -1.73
C THR A 52 0.04 3.20 -1.75
N LEU A 53 -0.27 3.91 -2.84
CA LEU A 53 0.02 5.34 -2.98
C LEU A 53 -0.80 6.18 -1.99
N VAL A 54 -2.10 5.93 -1.89
CA VAL A 54 -3.00 6.63 -0.95
C VAL A 54 -2.56 6.42 0.50
N LEU A 55 -2.16 5.21 0.87
CA LEU A 55 -1.77 4.90 2.24
C LEU A 55 -0.38 5.42 2.59
N SER A 56 0.60 5.32 1.69
CA SER A 56 1.90 6.00 1.87
C SER A 56 1.75 7.51 2.00
N PHE A 57 0.84 8.11 1.23
CA PHE A 57 0.51 9.53 1.33
C PHE A 57 -0.10 9.89 2.69
N LEU A 58 -1.07 9.11 3.19
CA LEU A 58 -1.70 9.32 4.49
C LEU A 58 -0.73 9.15 5.67
N VAL A 59 0.23 8.22 5.56
CA VAL A 59 1.32 8.11 6.55
C VAL A 59 2.26 9.32 6.46
N GLY A 60 2.64 9.76 5.26
CA GLY A 60 3.48 10.94 5.06
C GLY A 60 2.87 12.22 5.63
N LEU A 61 1.53 12.33 5.63
CA LEU A 61 0.75 13.42 6.24
C LEU A 61 0.77 13.41 7.78
N LYS A 62 1.12 12.31 8.44
CA LYS A 62 1.24 12.26 9.90
C LYS A 62 2.70 12.26 10.34
N ASN A 63 3.03 13.11 11.31
CA ASN A 63 4.37 13.17 11.89
C ASN A 63 4.56 12.09 12.98
N ILE A 64 4.50 10.81 12.60
CA ILE A 64 4.70 9.66 13.51
C ILE A 64 6.20 9.37 13.67
N ILE A 65 6.62 8.96 14.87
CA ILE A 65 8.03 8.80 15.29
C ILE A 65 8.78 7.69 14.51
N TRP A 66 8.10 6.90 13.68
CA TRP A 66 8.68 5.81 12.88
C TRP A 66 8.28 5.87 11.39
N LYS A 67 7.96 7.06 10.90
CA LYS A 67 7.42 7.31 9.55
C LYS A 67 8.25 6.75 8.38
N TRP A 68 9.57 6.62 8.56
CA TRP A 68 10.50 6.13 7.53
C TRP A 68 10.50 4.61 7.34
N ILE A 69 9.97 3.85 8.30
CA ILE A 69 9.86 2.38 8.20
C ILE A 69 8.64 1.96 7.38
N TRP A 70 7.58 2.78 7.41
CA TRP A 70 6.31 2.47 6.75
C TRP A 70 6.41 2.21 5.24
N PRO A 71 7.20 2.96 4.45
CA PRO A 71 7.36 2.67 3.02
C PRO A 71 7.86 1.24 2.76
N PHE A 72 8.78 0.73 3.59
CA PHE A 72 9.29 -0.63 3.50
C PHE A 72 8.24 -1.66 3.90
N VAL A 73 7.47 -1.38 4.96
CA VAL A 73 6.35 -2.25 5.37
C VAL A 73 5.30 -2.35 4.25
N PHE A 74 4.96 -1.24 3.60
CA PHE A 74 4.04 -1.24 2.47
C PHE A 74 4.59 -1.99 1.26
N CYS A 75 5.88 -1.84 0.98
CA CYS A 75 6.55 -2.62 -0.07
C CYS A 75 6.48 -4.12 0.22
N LEU A 76 6.80 -4.54 1.45
CA LEU A 76 6.76 -5.93 1.88
C LEU A 76 5.35 -6.51 1.76
N MET A 77 4.35 -5.77 2.24
CA MET A 77 2.95 -6.21 2.21
C MET A 77 2.39 -6.27 0.79
N TYR A 78 2.82 -5.38 -0.10
CA TYR A 78 2.48 -5.48 -1.53
C TYR A 78 3.06 -6.77 -2.14
N LEU A 79 4.35 -7.03 -1.92
CA LEU A 79 5.01 -8.25 -2.41
C LEU A 79 4.35 -9.50 -1.87
N LEU A 80 3.92 -9.47 -0.61
CA LEU A 80 3.20 -10.57 0.02
C LEU A 80 1.84 -10.80 -0.66
N LEU A 81 1.10 -9.73 -0.94
CA LEU A 81 -0.18 -9.85 -1.65
C LEU A 81 0.01 -10.39 -3.06
N MET A 82 1.01 -9.90 -3.80
CA MET A 82 1.33 -10.35 -5.15
C MET A 82 1.72 -11.83 -5.18
N SER A 83 2.50 -12.28 -4.19
CA SER A 83 2.84 -13.70 -3.98
C SER A 83 1.61 -14.56 -3.73
N LEU A 84 0.72 -14.13 -2.83
CA LEU A 84 -0.48 -14.88 -2.45
C LEU A 84 -1.61 -14.84 -3.48
N THR A 85 -1.51 -14.01 -4.52
CA THR A 85 -2.57 -13.86 -5.53
C THR A 85 -2.06 -14.31 -6.89
N VAL A 86 -1.27 -13.47 -7.55
CA VAL A 86 -0.85 -13.62 -8.95
C VAL A 86 0.06 -14.82 -9.12
N PHE A 87 1.12 -14.90 -8.31
CA PHE A 87 2.12 -15.96 -8.44
C PHE A 87 1.54 -17.32 -8.01
N LEU A 88 0.82 -17.34 -6.89
CA LEU A 88 0.14 -18.56 -6.44
C LEU A 88 -0.95 -18.99 -7.42
N GLY A 89 -1.72 -18.04 -7.98
CA GLY A 89 -2.73 -18.33 -9.00
C GLY A 89 -2.13 -18.87 -10.29
N GLN A 90 -1.04 -18.27 -10.78
CA GLN A 90 -0.31 -18.79 -11.94
C GLN A 90 0.25 -20.19 -11.68
N TYR A 91 0.80 -20.44 -10.49
CA TYR A 91 1.28 -21.75 -10.10
C TYR A 91 0.16 -22.81 -10.15
N LEU A 92 -1.03 -22.49 -9.64
CA LEU A 92 -2.17 -23.41 -9.68
C LEU A 92 -2.66 -23.73 -11.10
N VAL A 93 -2.50 -22.80 -12.05
CA VAL A 93 -2.94 -22.99 -13.45
C VAL A 93 -1.86 -23.64 -14.32
N THR A 94 -0.60 -23.24 -14.15
CA THR A 94 0.50 -23.61 -15.05
C THR A 94 1.48 -24.62 -14.46
N GLY A 95 1.43 -24.86 -13.15
CA GLY A 95 2.39 -25.67 -12.41
C GLY A 95 3.76 -25.02 -12.21
N ASN A 96 4.00 -23.82 -12.76
CA ASN A 96 5.29 -23.13 -12.69
C ASN A 96 5.30 -22.10 -11.56
N TRP A 97 6.30 -22.21 -10.69
CA TRP A 97 6.50 -21.24 -9.61
C TRP A 97 7.28 -20.03 -10.13
N ASN A 98 6.59 -18.90 -10.24
CA ASN A 98 7.20 -17.60 -10.52
C ASN A 98 7.35 -16.81 -9.23
N MET A 99 8.53 -16.21 -9.01
CA MET A 99 8.78 -15.31 -7.88
C MET A 99 8.82 -13.86 -8.37
N PRO A 100 8.48 -12.88 -7.51
CA PRO A 100 8.67 -11.48 -7.85
C PRO A 100 10.14 -11.23 -8.17
N ASP A 101 10.40 -10.70 -9.36
CA ASP A 101 11.72 -10.33 -9.80
C ASP A 101 12.18 -9.04 -9.10
N LEU A 102 13.49 -8.81 -9.13
CA LEU A 102 14.11 -7.64 -8.52
C LEU A 102 13.57 -6.33 -9.12
N THR A 103 13.23 -6.32 -10.42
CA THR A 103 12.69 -5.14 -11.11
C THR A 103 11.32 -4.76 -10.55
N THR A 104 10.41 -5.73 -10.40
CA THR A 104 9.09 -5.49 -9.81
C THR A 104 9.20 -5.02 -8.37
N THR A 105 10.10 -5.62 -7.60
CA THR A 105 10.37 -5.20 -6.21
C THR A 105 10.84 -3.75 -6.12
N ILE A 106 11.80 -3.36 -6.96
CA ILE A 106 12.31 -1.98 -7.02
C ILE A 106 11.20 -1.02 -7.45
N PHE A 107 10.38 -1.40 -8.43
CA PHE A 107 9.28 -0.56 -8.92
C PHE A 107 8.25 -0.25 -7.82
N ILE A 108 7.84 -1.28 -7.06
CA ILE A 108 6.92 -1.12 -5.92
C ILE A 108 7.54 -0.26 -4.82
N LEU A 109 8.84 -0.45 -4.55
CA LEU A 109 9.56 0.34 -3.56
C LEU A 109 9.62 1.82 -3.94
N VAL A 110 9.85 2.13 -5.23
CA VAL A 110 9.81 3.49 -5.78
C VAL A 110 8.41 4.10 -5.60
N ILE A 111 7.33 3.40 -5.95
CA ILE A 111 5.96 3.88 -5.74
C ILE A 111 5.71 4.23 -4.27
N SER A 112 6.11 3.33 -3.36
CA SER A 112 5.93 3.50 -1.92
C SER A 112 6.68 4.73 -1.39
N LEU A 113 7.94 4.91 -1.81
CA LEU A 113 8.75 6.07 -1.47
C LEU A 113 8.19 7.37 -2.04
N THR A 114 7.66 7.33 -3.26
CA THR A 114 7.11 8.52 -3.93
C THR A 114 5.86 9.04 -3.21
N GLY A 115 4.93 8.13 -2.86
CA GLY A 115 3.74 8.49 -2.06
C GLY A 115 4.13 9.06 -0.70
N PHE A 116 5.15 8.50 -0.05
CA PHE A 116 5.66 8.99 1.23
C PHE A 116 6.30 10.38 1.11
N ALA A 117 7.12 10.61 0.08
CA ALA A 117 7.78 11.89 -0.17
C ALA A 117 6.77 13.02 -0.40
N ILE A 118 5.73 12.77 -1.21
CA ILE A 118 4.65 13.73 -1.46
C ILE A 118 3.89 14.07 -0.15
N GLY A 119 3.56 13.04 0.65
CA GLY A 119 2.89 13.25 1.94
C GLY A 119 3.71 14.10 2.91
N GLN A 120 5.03 13.84 2.99
CA GLN A 120 5.96 14.65 3.81
C GLN A 120 6.06 16.10 3.33
N LEU A 121 6.08 16.33 2.02
CA LEU A 121 6.21 17.66 1.43
C LEU A 121 5.00 18.54 1.78
N ILE A 122 3.78 18.01 1.67
CA ILE A 122 2.55 18.72 2.05
C ILE A 122 2.49 18.98 3.56
N CYS A 123 2.92 18.02 4.38
CA CYS A 123 2.95 18.18 5.83
C CYS A 123 3.94 19.28 6.25
N ARG A 124 5.10 19.37 5.57
CA ARG A 124 6.06 20.47 5.75
C ARG A 124 5.47 21.82 5.33
N ILE A 125 4.82 21.91 4.18
CA ILE A 125 4.20 23.16 3.69
C ILE A 125 3.11 23.65 4.66
N ARG A 126 2.25 22.76 5.17
CA ARG A 126 1.23 23.12 6.18
C ARG A 126 1.86 23.59 7.50
N GLY A 127 2.89 22.91 7.99
CA GLY A 127 3.62 23.33 9.19
C GLY A 127 4.38 24.65 9.02
N TRP A 128 4.80 24.96 7.79
CA TRP A 128 5.36 26.27 7.43
C TRP A 128 4.28 27.37 7.41
N ARG A 129 3.10 27.06 6.87
CA ARG A 129 1.98 27.99 6.75
C ARG A 129 1.40 28.41 8.11
N ILE A 130 1.23 27.48 9.06
CA ILE A 130 0.72 27.80 10.41
C ILE A 130 1.70 28.69 11.19
N ARG A 131 3.01 28.46 11.03
CA ARG A 131 4.03 29.28 11.68
C ARG A 131 4.10 30.71 11.16
N LYS A 132 3.63 30.95 9.93
CA LYS A 132 3.62 32.27 9.29
C LYS A 132 2.40 33.12 9.66
N THR A 133 1.38 32.52 10.26
CA THR A 133 0.17 33.21 10.74
C THR A 133 0.22 33.58 12.22
N GLU A 134 1.24 33.11 12.94
CA GLU A 134 1.50 33.42 14.36
C GLU A 134 2.59 34.50 14.56
N VAL A 135 3.09 35.09 13.46
CA VAL A 135 4.05 36.23 13.43
C VAL A 135 3.40 37.39 12.71
#